data_AF-A0A1H0SYZ2-F1
#
_entry.id   AF-A0A1H0SYZ2-F1
#
_cell.length_a   1.000
_cell.length_b   1.000
_cell.length_c   1.000
_cell.angle_alpha   90.00
_cell.angle_beta   90.00
_cell.angle_gamma   90.00
#
_symmetry.space_group_name_H-M   'P 1'
#
loop_
_entity.id
_entity.type
_entity.pdbx_description
1 polymer ?
#
loop_
_entity_poly.entity_id
_entity_poly.type
_entity_poly.pdbx_seq_one_letter_code
_entity_poly.pdbx_strand_id
1 'polypeptide(L)'
;MLIGNSLPSFAPAPSAAPARPLSSDVSPDMLRADLSPVAAAQEQQADSAASGREEADRPATEGRAADSEPSPQEQRLEQLEIAELVQRDREVRAHEQAHAAVGGQYAGAPTYSFKRGPDGQRYAVSGEVSIDTAPVPNDPEATLRKMEIVLRAALAPVEPSAQDLRVAALAQAQAAQARVELAELRREEAAAAEQARDERAQARRDEQQQTGQQQAAQSAPNLDLYRRLGELPAPEPRVDLVA
;
A
#
# COMPACT_ATOMS: atom_id res chain seq x y z
N MET A 1 -47.17 -7.57 -35.90
CA MET A 1 -46.03 -7.77 -35.00
C MET A 1 -44.92 -8.43 -35.78
N LEU A 2 -43.82 -7.73 -36.08
CA LEU A 2 -42.58 -8.31 -36.59
C LEU A 2 -41.52 -8.14 -35.50
N ILE A 3 -40.90 -9.24 -35.07
CA ILE A 3 -39.76 -9.24 -34.16
C ILE A 3 -38.51 -9.60 -34.97
N GLY A 4 -37.75 -8.56 -35.36
CA GLY A 4 -36.50 -8.70 -36.09
C GLY A 4 -35.37 -9.11 -35.16
N ASN A 5 -35.03 -10.40 -35.14
CA ASN A 5 -33.96 -10.95 -34.31
C ASN A 5 -32.58 -10.75 -34.98
N SER A 6 -31.94 -9.61 -34.73
CA SER A 6 -30.64 -9.25 -35.31
C SER A 6 -29.47 -9.76 -34.47
N LEU A 7 -28.80 -10.82 -34.94
CA LEU A 7 -27.50 -11.27 -34.42
C LEU A 7 -26.36 -10.43 -35.03
N PRO A 8 -25.51 -9.76 -34.25
CA PRO A 8 -24.21 -9.29 -34.74
C PRO A 8 -23.16 -10.42 -34.76
N SER A 9 -22.17 -10.27 -35.63
CA SER A 9 -21.29 -11.36 -36.09
C SER A 9 -20.14 -11.70 -35.14
N PHE A 10 -19.73 -12.98 -35.19
CA PHE A 10 -18.44 -13.49 -34.73
C PHE A 10 -17.27 -12.75 -35.41
N ALA A 11 -16.25 -12.40 -34.64
CA ALA A 11 -14.99 -11.81 -35.11
C ALA A 11 -13.80 -12.66 -34.60
N PRO A 12 -12.83 -13.02 -35.46
CA PRO A 12 -11.71 -13.88 -35.09
C PRO A 12 -10.55 -13.12 -34.42
N ALA A 13 -9.85 -13.79 -33.51
CA ALA A 13 -8.59 -13.30 -32.96
C ALA A 13 -7.41 -13.55 -33.93
N PRO A 14 -6.36 -12.70 -33.89
CA PRO A 14 -5.05 -13.14 -34.36
C PRO A 14 -3.86 -12.82 -33.43
N SER A 15 -2.85 -13.68 -33.58
CA SER A 15 -1.43 -13.46 -33.35
C SER A 15 -0.85 -13.63 -31.93
N ALA A 16 -0.24 -14.79 -31.72
CA ALA A 16 0.73 -15.02 -30.66
C ALA A 16 2.07 -14.30 -30.98
N ALA A 17 2.77 -13.86 -29.93
CA ALA A 17 4.15 -13.37 -30.02
C ALA A 17 5.16 -14.49 -29.66
N PRO A 18 6.33 -14.55 -30.29
CA PRO A 18 7.32 -15.60 -30.04
C PRO A 18 8.07 -15.41 -28.71
N ALA A 19 8.37 -16.52 -28.05
CA ALA A 19 9.17 -16.56 -26.82
C ALA A 19 10.62 -16.13 -27.06
N ARG A 20 11.22 -15.44 -26.08
CA ARG A 20 12.67 -15.16 -26.05
C ARG A 20 13.41 -16.34 -25.39
N PRO A 21 14.58 -16.77 -25.92
CA PRO A 21 15.40 -17.77 -25.26
C PRO A 21 16.11 -17.19 -24.03
N LEU A 22 16.28 -18.02 -23.01
CA LEU A 22 17.14 -17.74 -21.87
C LEU A 22 18.60 -18.03 -22.26
N SER A 23 19.50 -17.07 -22.06
CA SER A 23 20.94 -17.31 -22.18
C SER A 23 21.48 -17.86 -20.86
N SER A 24 22.22 -18.97 -20.94
CA SER A 24 22.99 -19.54 -19.85
C SER A 24 24.45 -19.08 -19.93
N ASP A 25 24.91 -18.31 -18.97
CA ASP A 25 26.34 -18.11 -18.73
C ASP A 25 26.68 -18.59 -17.32
N VAL A 26 27.56 -19.61 -17.26
CA VAL A 26 28.09 -20.20 -16.04
C VAL A 26 29.61 -20.13 -16.14
N SER A 27 30.23 -19.32 -15.28
CA SER A 27 31.68 -19.19 -15.18
C SER A 27 32.17 -19.63 -13.79
N PRO A 28 33.03 -20.65 -13.68
CA PRO A 28 33.68 -21.05 -12.44
C PRO A 28 35.14 -20.55 -12.35
N ASP A 29 35.53 -19.99 -11.21
CA ASP A 29 36.92 -19.96 -10.71
C ASP A 29 36.87 -19.60 -9.20
N MET A 30 37.50 -20.26 -8.20
CA MET A 30 38.76 -21.01 -8.06
C MET A 30 40.07 -20.20 -7.91
N LEU A 31 40.15 -19.29 -6.92
CA LEU A 31 41.40 -18.91 -6.23
C LEU A 31 41.07 -18.68 -4.73
N ARG A 32 41.66 -19.31 -3.70
CA ARG A 32 43.06 -19.63 -3.35
C ARG A 32 43.90 -18.43 -2.87
N ALA A 33 43.80 -18.17 -1.57
CA ALA A 33 44.81 -17.56 -0.68
C ALA A 33 44.50 -18.14 0.72
N ASP A 34 45.33 -18.92 1.40
CA ASP A 34 46.74 -18.75 1.79
C ASP A 34 46.97 -17.46 2.59
N LEU A 35 47.25 -17.63 3.89
CA LEU A 35 48.27 -16.95 4.70
C LEU A 35 47.98 -17.18 6.21
N SER A 36 48.79 -18.02 6.86
CA SER A 36 49.04 -17.96 8.31
C SER A 36 50.31 -17.11 8.55
N PRO A 37 50.52 -16.51 9.74
CA PRO A 37 51.29 -17.24 10.76
C PRO A 37 51.06 -16.86 12.26
N VAL A 38 51.40 -17.83 13.15
CA VAL A 38 52.12 -17.70 14.45
C VAL A 38 51.78 -16.58 15.45
N ALA A 39 51.38 -16.93 16.69
CA ALA A 39 52.19 -16.75 17.92
C ALA A 39 51.57 -17.30 19.23
N ALA A 40 52.47 -17.75 20.12
CA ALA A 40 52.40 -18.13 21.55
C ALA A 40 51.50 -17.28 22.50
N ALA A 41 51.15 -17.66 23.75
CA ALA A 41 51.23 -18.91 24.56
C ALA A 41 50.48 -18.69 25.92
N GLN A 42 50.61 -19.63 26.89
CA GLN A 42 50.36 -19.46 28.36
C GLN A 42 48.88 -19.54 28.83
N GLU A 43 48.47 -20.09 29.98
CA GLU A 43 48.85 -21.28 30.81
C GLU A 43 47.78 -21.48 31.93
N GLN A 44 47.92 -22.52 32.78
CA GLN A 44 47.22 -22.75 34.08
C GLN A 44 45.73 -23.22 34.00
N GLN A 45 45.40 -24.46 34.43
CA GLN A 45 45.07 -24.90 35.82
C GLN A 45 43.77 -24.25 36.35
N ALA A 46 42.74 -24.93 36.89
CA ALA A 46 42.41 -26.36 37.07
C ALA A 46 40.84 -26.45 37.18
N ASP A 47 40.11 -27.50 37.59
CA ASP A 47 40.37 -28.83 38.18
C ASP A 47 39.12 -29.74 37.92
N SER A 48 38.73 -30.62 38.85
CA SER A 48 37.44 -31.32 39.00
C SER A 48 37.20 -32.57 38.13
N ALA A 49 37.77 -33.67 38.63
CA ALA A 49 37.33 -35.05 38.46
C ALA A 49 35.80 -35.28 38.39
N ALA A 50 35.37 -36.27 37.61
CA ALA A 50 35.06 -37.62 38.14
C ALA A 50 34.19 -38.50 37.21
N SER A 51 34.65 -39.75 37.03
CA SER A 51 33.86 -40.97 36.75
C SER A 51 33.08 -41.12 35.43
N GLY A 52 33.05 -42.34 34.90
CA GLY A 52 32.26 -42.71 33.71
C GLY A 52 33.02 -43.47 32.62
N ARG A 53 33.83 -44.47 32.98
CA ARG A 53 34.49 -45.37 32.02
C ARG A 53 33.76 -46.70 31.99
N GLU A 54 32.78 -46.84 31.11
CA GLU A 54 32.25 -48.13 30.68
C GLU A 54 32.34 -48.26 29.17
N GLU A 55 32.78 -49.44 28.76
CA GLU A 55 33.23 -49.78 27.42
C GLU A 55 32.24 -50.78 26.81
N ALA A 56 32.03 -50.68 25.50
CA ALA A 56 31.37 -51.70 24.67
C ALA A 56 29.97 -52.18 25.12
N ASP A 57 28.93 -51.56 24.55
CA ASP A 57 27.89 -52.39 23.92
C ASP A 57 27.60 -51.90 22.49
N ARG A 58 27.89 -52.77 21.52
CA ARG A 58 27.51 -52.61 20.11
C ARG A 58 26.50 -53.72 19.79
N PRO A 59 25.19 -53.44 19.81
CA PRO A 59 24.27 -54.20 19.00
C PRO A 59 24.50 -53.82 17.53
N ALA A 60 25.45 -54.50 16.88
CA ALA A 60 25.50 -54.60 15.44
C ALA A 60 24.35 -55.51 14.98
N THR A 61 23.12 -55.03 15.09
CA THR A 61 21.96 -55.70 14.50
C THR A 61 21.88 -55.30 13.03
N GLU A 62 22.28 -56.24 12.17
CA GLU A 62 21.94 -56.22 10.75
C GLU A 62 20.43 -56.43 10.57
N GLY A 63 19.64 -55.44 10.99
CA GLY A 63 18.31 -55.19 10.45
C GLY A 63 18.47 -54.53 9.09
N ARG A 64 19.00 -55.28 8.11
CA ARG A 64 18.96 -54.88 6.70
C ARG A 64 17.48 -54.76 6.37
N ALA A 65 16.97 -53.52 6.40
CA ALA A 65 15.59 -53.24 6.04
C ALA A 65 15.36 -53.91 4.70
N ALA A 66 14.46 -54.91 4.70
CA ALA A 66 14.16 -55.62 3.48
C ALA A 66 13.66 -54.56 2.50
N ASP A 67 14.33 -54.51 1.34
CA ASP A 67 13.88 -53.75 0.17
C ASP A 67 12.67 -54.51 -0.41
N SER A 68 11.63 -54.60 0.42
CA SER A 68 10.36 -55.20 0.13
C SER A 68 9.65 -54.21 -0.76
N GLU A 69 9.77 -54.43 -2.08
CA GLU A 69 9.00 -53.69 -3.07
C GLU A 69 7.55 -53.57 -2.58
N PRO A 70 7.00 -52.34 -2.47
CA PRO A 70 5.68 -52.14 -1.90
C PRO A 70 4.66 -52.97 -2.68
N SER A 71 3.73 -53.62 -1.98
CA SER A 71 2.76 -54.48 -2.62
C SER A 71 1.90 -53.69 -3.62
N PRO A 72 1.28 -54.36 -4.61
CA PRO A 72 0.38 -53.70 -5.57
C PRO A 72 -0.83 -52.99 -4.94
N GLN A 73 -1.08 -53.21 -3.64
CA GLN A 73 -2.07 -52.47 -2.85
C GLN A 73 -1.47 -51.19 -2.25
N GLU A 74 -0.28 -51.27 -1.65
CA GLU A 74 0.45 -50.11 -1.11
C GLU A 74 0.78 -49.10 -2.20
N GLN A 75 1.34 -49.56 -3.33
CA GLN A 75 1.61 -48.70 -4.51
C GLN A 75 0.36 -47.94 -5.00
N ARG A 76 -0.83 -48.53 -4.86
CA ARG A 76 -2.09 -47.88 -5.25
C ARG A 76 -2.51 -46.81 -4.25
N LEU A 77 -2.31 -47.07 -2.95
CA LEU A 77 -2.59 -46.09 -1.90
C LEU A 77 -1.66 -44.88 -2.01
N GLU A 78 -0.37 -45.10 -2.25
CA GLU A 78 0.62 -44.04 -2.51
C GLU A 78 0.23 -43.19 -3.72
N GLN A 79 -0.18 -43.81 -4.84
CA GLN A 79 -0.65 -43.09 -6.03
C GLN A 79 -1.90 -42.24 -5.77
N LEU A 80 -2.82 -42.70 -4.91
CA LEU A 80 -4.00 -41.94 -4.52
C LEU A 80 -3.63 -40.75 -3.62
N GLU A 81 -2.72 -40.92 -2.66
CA GLU A 81 -2.22 -39.82 -1.83
C GLU A 81 -1.48 -38.78 -2.67
N ILE A 82 -0.62 -39.20 -3.62
CA ILE A 82 0.04 -38.28 -4.56
C ILE A 82 -0.99 -37.50 -5.38
N ALA A 83 -2.05 -38.15 -5.87
CA ALA A 83 -3.10 -37.48 -6.64
C ALA A 83 -3.84 -36.41 -5.81
N GLU A 84 -4.17 -36.71 -4.54
CA GLU A 84 -4.77 -35.75 -3.61
C GLU A 84 -3.83 -34.55 -3.34
N LEU A 85 -2.55 -34.82 -3.08
CA LEU A 85 -1.55 -33.78 -2.83
C LEU A 85 -1.30 -32.89 -4.06
N VAL A 86 -1.28 -33.47 -5.27
CA VAL A 86 -1.17 -32.73 -6.54
C VAL A 86 -2.41 -31.85 -6.76
N GLN A 87 -3.61 -32.35 -6.47
CA GLN A 87 -4.84 -31.56 -6.56
C GLN A 87 -4.78 -30.38 -5.59
N ARG A 88 -4.48 -30.64 -4.31
CA ARG A 88 -4.46 -29.61 -3.27
C ARG A 88 -3.38 -28.54 -3.49
N ASP A 89 -2.20 -28.92 -3.99
CA ASP A 89 -1.13 -27.97 -4.35
C ASP A 89 -1.59 -26.99 -5.44
N ARG A 90 -2.34 -27.46 -6.44
CA ARG A 90 -2.90 -26.62 -7.50
C ARG A 90 -3.98 -25.68 -6.97
N GLU A 91 -4.88 -26.19 -6.14
CA GLU A 91 -5.95 -25.40 -5.51
C GLU A 91 -5.37 -24.29 -4.63
N VAL A 92 -4.44 -24.63 -3.73
CA VAL A 92 -3.77 -23.67 -2.84
C VAL A 92 -3.02 -22.61 -3.66
N ARG A 93 -2.24 -22.99 -4.67
CA ARG A 93 -1.54 -22.02 -5.54
C ARG A 93 -2.50 -21.10 -6.27
N ALA A 94 -3.60 -21.62 -6.81
CA ALA A 94 -4.61 -20.82 -7.50
C ALA A 94 -5.32 -19.84 -6.54
N HIS A 95 -5.59 -20.28 -5.31
CA HIS A 95 -6.18 -19.46 -4.24
C HIS A 95 -5.26 -18.28 -3.88
N GLU A 96 -4.00 -18.54 -3.52
CA GLU A 96 -3.06 -17.46 -3.19
C GLU A 96 -2.75 -16.56 -4.39
N GLN A 97 -2.65 -17.14 -5.60
CA GLN A 97 -2.44 -16.36 -6.81
C GLN A 97 -3.61 -15.41 -7.09
N ALA A 98 -4.85 -15.79 -6.79
CA ALA A 98 -6.01 -14.91 -6.95
C ALA A 98 -5.93 -13.70 -6.00
N HIS A 99 -5.61 -13.92 -4.72
CA HIS A 99 -5.38 -12.85 -3.76
C HIS A 99 -4.28 -11.88 -4.22
N ALA A 100 -3.11 -12.40 -4.56
CA ALA A 100 -1.97 -11.58 -4.97
C ALA A 100 -2.22 -10.81 -6.29
N ALA A 101 -2.85 -11.45 -7.28
CA ALA A 101 -3.14 -10.83 -8.57
C ALA A 101 -4.15 -9.68 -8.49
N VAL A 102 -5.16 -9.78 -7.60
CA VAL A 102 -6.17 -8.73 -7.43
C VAL A 102 -5.69 -7.63 -6.46
N GLY A 103 -4.95 -7.99 -5.41
CA GLY A 103 -4.40 -7.03 -4.45
C GLY A 103 -3.24 -6.18 -4.99
N GLY A 104 -2.47 -6.72 -5.94
CA GLY A 104 -1.38 -6.00 -6.59
C GLY A 104 -0.39 -5.42 -5.56
N GLN A 105 -0.17 -4.10 -5.61
CA GLN A 105 0.72 -3.41 -4.67
C GLN A 105 0.27 -3.43 -3.19
N TYR A 106 -0.97 -3.80 -2.90
CA TYR A 106 -1.50 -3.92 -1.53
C TYR A 106 -1.55 -5.37 -1.03
N ALA A 107 -1.05 -6.32 -1.82
CA ALA A 107 -0.85 -7.70 -1.43
C ALA A 107 0.65 -8.05 -1.41
N GLY A 108 1.05 -8.86 -0.44
CA GLY A 108 2.38 -9.45 -0.39
C GLY A 108 2.56 -10.61 -1.38
N ALA A 109 3.77 -11.18 -1.39
CA ALA A 109 4.01 -12.42 -2.11
C ALA A 109 3.31 -13.61 -1.42
N PRO A 110 2.71 -14.55 -2.17
CA PRO A 110 2.21 -15.81 -1.62
C PRO A 110 3.24 -16.57 -0.79
N THR A 111 2.84 -16.95 0.42
CA THR A 111 3.59 -17.86 1.29
C THR A 111 2.90 -19.22 1.33
N TYR A 112 3.65 -20.31 1.41
CA TYR A 112 3.13 -21.67 1.32
C TYR A 112 3.68 -22.58 2.42
N SER A 113 2.81 -23.40 3.00
CA SER A 113 3.17 -24.53 3.86
C SER A 113 3.11 -25.84 3.06
N PHE A 114 4.15 -26.68 3.19
CA PHE A 114 4.34 -27.87 2.36
C PHE A 114 4.23 -29.17 3.17
N LYS A 115 3.58 -30.19 2.58
CA LYS A 115 3.69 -31.59 3.00
C LYS A 115 4.59 -32.35 2.01
N ARG A 116 5.34 -33.35 2.49
CA ARG A 116 6.11 -34.26 1.64
C ARG A 116 5.23 -35.45 1.23
N GLY A 117 5.20 -35.80 -0.05
CA GLY A 117 4.53 -37.00 -0.56
C GLY A 117 5.38 -38.27 -0.43
N PRO A 118 4.79 -39.46 -0.64
CA PRO A 118 5.53 -40.73 -0.65
C PRO A 118 6.52 -40.84 -1.83
N ASP A 119 6.29 -40.08 -2.91
CA ASP A 119 7.24 -39.85 -4.01
C ASP A 119 8.46 -38.97 -3.62
N GLY A 120 8.49 -38.46 -2.39
CA GLY A 120 9.54 -37.60 -1.86
C GLY A 120 9.43 -36.13 -2.27
N GLN A 121 8.45 -35.74 -3.09
CA GLN A 121 8.23 -34.35 -3.53
C GLN A 121 7.53 -33.52 -2.44
N ARG A 122 7.49 -32.20 -2.62
CA ARG A 122 6.79 -31.26 -1.71
C ARG A 122 5.60 -30.61 -2.38
N TYR A 123 4.45 -30.68 -1.72
CA TYR A 123 3.15 -30.18 -2.18
C TYR A 123 2.63 -29.13 -1.21
N ALA A 124 2.14 -28.00 -1.72
CA ALA A 124 1.52 -26.95 -0.92
C ALA A 124 0.17 -27.44 -0.38
N VAL A 125 0.00 -27.43 0.94
CA VAL A 125 -1.24 -27.89 1.61
C VAL A 125 -2.00 -26.76 2.30
N SER A 126 -1.36 -25.59 2.45
CA SER A 126 -1.93 -24.33 2.85
C SER A 126 -1.08 -23.20 2.28
N GLY A 127 -1.68 -22.03 2.05
CA GLY A 127 -0.96 -20.80 1.77
C GLY A 127 -1.56 -19.62 2.53
N GLU A 128 -0.95 -18.45 2.36
CA GLU A 128 -1.57 -17.17 2.67
C GLU A 128 -0.93 -16.04 1.85
N VAL A 129 -1.69 -14.96 1.66
CA VAL A 129 -1.23 -13.67 1.13
C VAL A 129 -1.52 -12.57 2.15
N SER A 130 -0.48 -11.91 2.65
CA SER A 130 -0.66 -10.74 3.52
C SER A 130 -1.25 -9.57 2.72
N ILE A 131 -2.39 -9.03 3.15
CA ILE A 131 -3.04 -7.87 2.50
C ILE A 131 -2.94 -6.65 3.44
N ASP A 132 -2.49 -5.51 2.91
CA ASP A 132 -2.29 -4.27 3.66
C ASP A 132 -3.62 -3.52 3.89
N THR A 133 -4.13 -3.62 5.12
CA THR A 133 -5.36 -2.97 5.59
C THR A 133 -5.14 -1.62 6.27
N ALA A 134 -3.92 -1.06 6.26
CA ALA A 134 -3.69 0.25 6.87
C ALA A 134 -4.39 1.38 6.06
N PRO A 135 -5.01 2.39 6.70
CA PRO A 135 -5.47 3.57 5.99
C PRO A 135 -4.27 4.38 5.44
N VAL A 136 -4.51 5.22 4.44
CA VAL A 136 -3.51 6.16 3.92
C VAL A 136 -3.55 7.44 4.79
N PRO A 137 -2.45 7.81 5.48
CA PRO A 137 -2.47 8.95 6.40
C PRO A 137 -2.84 10.26 5.70
N ASN A 138 -3.80 10.99 6.28
CA ASN A 138 -4.28 12.30 5.81
C ASN A 138 -4.88 12.31 4.38
N ASP A 139 -5.22 11.15 3.81
CA ASP A 139 -5.88 11.06 2.50
C ASP A 139 -7.06 10.07 2.55
N PRO A 140 -8.28 10.55 2.84
CA PRO A 140 -9.47 9.71 2.87
C PRO A 140 -9.85 9.20 1.46
N GLU A 141 -9.47 9.91 0.38
CA GLU A 141 -9.77 9.47 -0.98
C GLU A 141 -8.85 8.31 -1.41
N ALA A 142 -7.55 8.38 -1.11
CA ALA A 142 -6.63 7.25 -1.30
C ALA A 142 -6.94 6.08 -0.37
N THR A 143 -7.35 6.35 0.88
CA THR A 143 -7.83 5.31 1.80
C THR A 143 -9.02 4.56 1.19
N LEU A 144 -10.02 5.29 0.71
CA LEU A 144 -11.19 4.70 0.05
C LEU A 144 -10.80 3.81 -1.14
N ARG A 145 -10.01 4.35 -2.08
CA ARG A 145 -9.54 3.59 -3.26
C ARG A 145 -8.72 2.36 -2.88
N LYS A 146 -7.84 2.46 -1.86
CA LYS A 146 -7.06 1.34 -1.33
C LYS A 146 -7.98 0.26 -0.75
N MET A 147 -8.93 0.64 0.12
CA MET A 147 -9.85 -0.30 0.75
C MET A 147 -10.77 -1.01 -0.26
N GLU A 148 -11.15 -0.35 -1.36
CA GLU A 148 -11.88 -0.98 -2.48
C GLU A 148 -11.03 -1.98 -3.28
N ILE A 149 -9.70 -1.86 -3.28
CA ILE A 149 -8.78 -2.89 -3.84
C ILE A 149 -8.60 -4.03 -2.84
N VAL A 150 -8.32 -3.72 -1.57
CA VAL A 150 -8.18 -4.70 -0.47
C VAL A 150 -9.43 -5.59 -0.34
N LEU A 151 -10.62 -5.01 -0.39
CA LEU A 151 -11.89 -5.74 -0.36
C LEU A 151 -12.01 -6.74 -1.53
N ARG A 152 -11.68 -6.30 -2.76
CA ARG A 152 -11.71 -7.18 -3.93
C ARG A 152 -10.65 -8.27 -3.87
N ALA A 153 -9.48 -7.97 -3.32
CA ALA A 153 -8.40 -8.94 -3.15
C ALA A 153 -8.77 -10.03 -2.13
N ALA A 154 -9.35 -9.65 -1.00
CA ALA A 154 -9.81 -10.58 0.02
C ALA A 154 -10.98 -11.47 -0.46
N LEU A 155 -11.81 -10.97 -1.38
CA LEU A 155 -12.92 -11.72 -2.00
C LEU A 155 -12.56 -12.30 -3.39
N ALA A 156 -11.28 -12.40 -3.73
CA ALA A 156 -10.85 -12.84 -5.06
C ALA A 156 -10.99 -14.36 -5.35
N PRO A 157 -10.69 -15.28 -4.41
CA PRO A 157 -10.93 -16.71 -4.61
C PRO A 157 -12.43 -17.04 -4.63
N VAL A 158 -12.79 -18.16 -5.27
CA VAL A 158 -14.17 -18.66 -5.33
C VAL A 158 -14.71 -19.02 -3.93
N GLU A 159 -13.84 -19.57 -3.07
CA GLU A 159 -14.15 -19.89 -1.68
C GLU A 159 -13.14 -19.19 -0.76
N PRO A 160 -13.36 -17.91 -0.37
CA PRO A 160 -12.46 -17.18 0.51
C PRO A 160 -12.47 -17.78 1.92
N SER A 161 -11.33 -17.74 2.62
CA SER A 161 -11.23 -18.27 3.97
C SER A 161 -11.87 -17.35 5.02
N ALA A 162 -12.05 -17.87 6.24
CA ALA A 162 -12.48 -17.05 7.38
C ALA A 162 -11.48 -15.93 7.75
N GLN A 163 -10.23 -15.98 7.28
CA GLN A 163 -9.27 -14.88 7.42
C GLN A 163 -9.58 -13.76 6.42
N ASP A 164 -9.81 -14.12 5.16
CA ASP A 164 -10.04 -13.14 4.10
C ASP A 164 -11.40 -12.45 4.27
N LEU A 165 -12.42 -13.17 4.73
CA LEU A 165 -13.70 -12.58 5.11
C LEU A 165 -13.56 -11.53 6.25
N ARG A 166 -12.61 -11.70 7.18
CA ARG A 166 -12.31 -10.70 8.21
C ARG A 166 -11.58 -9.48 7.64
N VAL A 167 -10.65 -9.70 6.71
CA VAL A 167 -9.96 -8.61 5.97
C VAL A 167 -10.96 -7.81 5.13
N ALA A 168 -11.88 -8.50 4.44
CA ALA A 168 -12.95 -7.89 3.65
C ALA A 168 -13.89 -7.03 4.53
N ALA A 169 -14.33 -7.54 5.68
CA ALA A 169 -15.17 -6.80 6.61
C ALA A 169 -14.47 -5.56 7.19
N LEU A 170 -13.18 -5.67 7.53
CA LEU A 170 -12.35 -4.55 7.99
C LEU A 170 -12.23 -3.47 6.90
N ALA A 171 -11.91 -3.87 5.66
CA ALA A 171 -11.80 -2.96 4.53
C ALA A 171 -13.14 -2.27 4.20
N GLN A 172 -14.27 -2.96 4.32
CA GLN A 172 -15.60 -2.35 4.20
C GLN A 172 -15.85 -1.27 5.26
N ALA A 173 -15.51 -1.54 6.52
CA ALA A 173 -15.66 -0.58 7.61
C ALA A 173 -14.77 0.66 7.39
N GLN A 174 -13.51 0.47 7.01
CA GLN A 174 -12.58 1.58 6.70
C GLN A 174 -13.00 2.36 5.45
N ALA A 175 -13.51 1.70 4.41
CA ALA A 175 -14.07 2.37 3.23
C ALA A 175 -15.34 3.17 3.57
N ALA A 176 -16.17 2.71 4.51
CA ALA A 176 -17.33 3.48 4.99
C ALA A 176 -16.88 4.73 5.76
N GLN A 177 -15.93 4.59 6.67
CA GLN A 177 -15.33 5.69 7.43
C GLN A 177 -14.70 6.74 6.52
N ALA A 178 -13.86 6.32 5.56
CA ALA A 178 -13.20 7.22 4.61
C ALA A 178 -14.19 7.97 3.70
N ARG A 179 -15.37 7.40 3.40
CA ARG A 179 -16.44 8.12 2.67
C ARG A 179 -17.09 9.22 3.52
N VAL A 180 -17.16 9.07 4.84
CA VAL A 180 -17.66 10.11 5.76
C VAL A 180 -16.63 11.25 5.83
N GLU A 181 -15.36 10.93 6.10
CA GLU A 181 -14.26 11.90 6.18
C GLU A 181 -14.11 12.71 4.87
N LEU A 182 -14.20 12.04 3.71
CA LEU A 182 -14.17 12.71 2.41
C LEU A 182 -15.38 13.63 2.16
N ALA A 183 -16.55 13.31 2.74
CA ALA A 183 -17.73 14.16 2.66
C ALA A 183 -17.66 15.37 3.60
N GLU A 184 -16.98 15.24 4.74
CA GLU A 184 -16.71 16.32 5.68
C GLU A 184 -15.66 17.29 5.09
N LEU A 185 -14.52 16.77 4.61
CA LEU A 185 -13.48 17.56 3.95
C LEU A 185 -14.04 18.41 2.80
N ARG A 186 -14.88 17.83 1.93
CA ARG A 186 -15.52 18.55 0.82
C ARG A 186 -16.50 19.64 1.27
N ARG A 187 -17.11 19.53 2.46
CA ARG A 187 -17.96 20.58 3.03
C ARG A 187 -17.11 21.73 3.58
N GLU A 188 -16.01 21.41 4.24
CA GLU A 188 -15.05 22.40 4.76
C GLU A 188 -14.39 23.18 3.62
N GLU A 189 -13.94 22.49 2.57
CA GLU A 189 -13.42 23.10 1.33
C GLU A 189 -14.44 24.03 0.68
N ALA A 190 -15.72 23.62 0.58
CA ALA A 190 -16.78 24.44 0.02
C ALA A 190 -17.03 25.70 0.87
N ALA A 191 -17.15 25.56 2.20
CA ALA A 191 -17.36 26.68 3.11
C ALA A 191 -16.18 27.67 3.09
N ALA A 192 -14.94 27.18 3.08
CA ALA A 192 -13.75 28.02 2.94
C ALA A 192 -13.69 28.73 1.58
N ALA A 193 -14.11 28.06 0.50
CA ALA A 193 -14.18 28.66 -0.83
C ALA A 193 -15.30 29.72 -0.94
N GLU A 194 -16.40 29.59 -0.20
CA GLU A 194 -17.45 30.62 -0.08
C GLU A 194 -16.94 31.83 0.71
N GLN A 195 -16.36 31.62 1.91
CA GLN A 195 -15.75 32.69 2.72
C GLN A 195 -14.70 33.48 1.92
N ALA A 196 -13.78 32.80 1.23
CA ALA A 196 -12.76 33.44 0.40
C ALA A 196 -13.35 34.18 -0.83
N ARG A 197 -14.56 33.85 -1.29
CA ARG A 197 -15.26 34.61 -2.34
C ARG A 197 -15.89 35.88 -1.77
N ASP A 198 -16.50 35.79 -0.60
CA ASP A 198 -17.14 36.91 0.08
C ASP A 198 -16.12 37.95 0.55
N GLU A 199 -15.01 37.54 1.16
CA GLU A 199 -13.89 38.42 1.50
C GLU A 199 -13.36 39.18 0.27
N ARG A 200 -13.15 38.49 -0.86
CA ARG A 200 -12.74 39.11 -2.13
C ARG A 200 -13.83 40.03 -2.71
N ALA A 201 -15.10 39.77 -2.43
CA ALA A 201 -16.20 40.63 -2.86
C ALA A 201 -16.32 41.89 -1.98
N GLN A 202 -16.06 41.78 -0.68
CA GLN A 202 -16.00 42.90 0.26
C GLN A 202 -14.79 43.80 -0.06
N ALA A 203 -13.58 43.24 -0.16
CA ALA A 203 -12.37 43.99 -0.51
C ALA A 203 -12.54 44.82 -1.80
N ARG A 204 -13.11 44.24 -2.87
CA ARG A 204 -13.41 44.97 -4.12
C ARG A 204 -14.45 46.08 -3.96
N ARG A 205 -15.44 45.94 -3.06
CA ARG A 205 -16.41 47.00 -2.76
C ARG A 205 -15.75 48.14 -1.97
N ASP A 206 -14.83 47.82 -1.08
CA ASP A 206 -14.12 48.80 -0.26
C ASP A 206 -13.12 49.60 -1.10
N GLU A 207 -12.37 48.94 -2.00
CA GLU A 207 -11.51 49.59 -3.00
C GLU A 207 -12.30 50.56 -3.91
N GLN A 208 -13.47 50.14 -4.40
CA GLN A 208 -14.36 50.98 -5.22
C GLN A 208 -14.92 52.19 -4.44
N GLN A 209 -15.27 52.00 -3.17
CA GLN A 209 -15.71 53.10 -2.31
C GLN A 209 -14.58 54.10 -2.05
N GLN A 210 -13.36 53.61 -1.76
CA GLN A 210 -12.20 54.47 -1.51
C GLN A 210 -11.79 55.26 -2.76
N THR A 211 -11.73 54.63 -3.94
CA THR A 211 -11.44 55.33 -5.21
C THR A 211 -12.54 56.33 -5.57
N GLY A 212 -13.82 55.98 -5.38
CA GLY A 212 -14.95 56.90 -5.56
C GLY A 212 -14.90 58.11 -4.63
N GLN A 213 -14.56 57.91 -3.34
CA GLN A 213 -14.39 59.01 -2.38
C GLN A 213 -13.19 59.90 -2.70
N GLN A 214 -12.06 59.32 -3.12
CA GLN A 214 -10.88 60.10 -3.53
C GLN A 214 -11.15 60.92 -4.81
N GLN A 215 -11.82 60.36 -5.81
CA GLN A 215 -12.21 61.12 -7.01
C GLN A 215 -13.26 62.20 -6.69
N ALA A 216 -14.23 61.93 -5.81
CA ALA A 216 -15.18 62.95 -5.35
C ALA A 216 -14.48 64.10 -4.60
N ALA A 217 -13.52 63.80 -3.73
CA ALA A 217 -12.73 64.81 -3.02
C ALA A 217 -11.83 65.64 -3.96
N GLN A 218 -11.31 65.04 -5.04
CA GLN A 218 -10.51 65.74 -6.05
C GLN A 218 -11.33 66.54 -7.08
N SER A 219 -12.62 66.21 -7.27
CA SER A 219 -13.51 66.87 -8.23
C SER A 219 -14.48 67.88 -7.59
N ALA A 220 -14.57 67.94 -6.27
CA ALA A 220 -15.25 69.02 -5.57
C ALA A 220 -14.57 70.37 -5.90
N PRO A 221 -15.29 71.37 -6.43
CA PRO A 221 -14.69 72.67 -6.75
C PRO A 221 -14.22 73.34 -5.46
N ASN A 222 -13.00 73.90 -5.48
CA ASN A 222 -12.29 74.45 -4.31
C ASN A 222 -13.12 75.43 -3.47
N LEU A 223 -13.84 74.91 -2.49
CA LEU A 223 -14.63 75.68 -1.52
C LEU A 223 -13.76 76.56 -0.62
N ASP A 224 -12.48 76.21 -0.43
CA ASP A 224 -11.51 77.06 0.25
C ASP A 224 -11.26 78.39 -0.49
N LEU A 225 -11.40 78.42 -1.82
CA LEU A 225 -11.28 79.66 -2.60
C LEU A 225 -12.43 80.64 -2.27
N TYR A 226 -13.64 80.10 -2.05
CA TYR A 226 -14.81 80.88 -1.63
C TYR A 226 -14.73 81.28 -0.16
N ARG A 227 -14.29 80.39 0.74
CA ARG A 227 -14.14 80.69 2.17
C ARG A 227 -13.13 81.83 2.39
N ARG A 228 -12.00 81.81 1.69
CA ARG A 228 -10.95 82.85 1.79
C ARG A 228 -11.38 84.22 1.25
N LEU A 229 -12.42 84.30 0.42
CA LEU A 229 -12.98 85.59 -0.04
C LEU A 229 -13.95 86.24 0.96
N GLY A 230 -14.40 85.50 1.99
CA GLY A 230 -15.35 86.00 3.00
C GLY A 230 -14.70 86.63 4.23
N GLU A 231 -13.40 86.42 4.46
CA GLU A 231 -12.67 86.96 5.61
C GLU A 231 -12.19 88.38 5.32
N LEU A 232 -12.97 89.37 5.76
CA LEU A 232 -12.55 90.78 5.76
C LEU A 232 -11.38 90.99 6.75
N PRO A 233 -10.30 91.69 6.37
CA PRO A 233 -9.18 91.94 7.26
C PRO A 233 -9.59 92.83 8.44
N ALA A 234 -9.28 92.39 9.66
CA ALA A 234 -9.55 93.17 10.87
C ALA A 234 -8.65 94.42 10.92
N PRO A 235 -9.18 95.60 11.30
CA PRO A 235 -8.39 96.81 11.43
C PRO A 235 -7.51 96.80 12.70
N GLU A 236 -6.24 97.13 12.52
CA GLU A 236 -5.17 97.18 13.55
C GLU A 236 -5.48 98.14 14.72
N PRO A 237 -5.07 97.82 15.96
CA PRO A 237 -5.17 98.73 17.11
C PRO A 237 -4.09 99.82 17.04
N ARG A 238 -4.51 101.08 16.85
CA ARG A 238 -3.59 102.23 16.95
C ARG A 238 -3.19 102.47 18.39
N VAL A 239 -1.89 102.34 18.67
CA VAL A 239 -1.27 102.69 19.95
C VAL A 239 -1.17 104.21 20.07
N ASP A 240 -1.62 104.75 21.20
CA ASP A 240 -1.55 106.16 21.55
C ASP A 240 -0.21 106.46 22.26
N LEU A 241 0.46 107.55 21.87
CA LEU A 241 1.74 107.96 22.46
C LEU A 241 1.86 109.49 22.43
N VAL A 242 1.70 110.08 23.61
CA VAL A 242 1.77 111.52 23.88
C VAL A 242 3.18 111.88 24.40
N ALA A 243 3.86 112.81 23.72
CA ALA A 243 4.83 113.81 24.24
C ALA A 243 5.67 114.41 23.10
#